data_AF-A0A2P6PXT3-F1
#
_entry.id   AF-A0A2P6PXT3-F1
#
_cell.length_a   1.000
_cell.length_b   1.000
_cell.length_c   1.000
_cell.angle_alpha   90.00
_cell.angle_beta   90.00
_cell.angle_gamma   90.00
#
_symmetry.space_group_name_H-M   'P 1'
#
loop_
_entity.id
_entity.type
_entity.pdbx_description
1 polymer ?
#
loop_
_entity_poly.entity_id
_entity_poly.type
_entity_poly.pdbx_seq_one_letter_code
_entity_poly.pdbx_strand_id
1 'polypeptide(L)' 'MKRNSPGSLEATSEENSIYENMAGMPVRFSYKNLQTATNNFSKKLGQGGFGSVYEGVLPDGTQLAVKKLEGIGLK' A
#
# COMPACT_ATOMS: atom_id res chain seq x y z
N MET A 1 20.68 28.86 18.49
CA MET A 1 20.56 27.38 18.54
C MET A 1 19.29 26.97 17.79
N LYS A 2 19.42 26.58 16.52
CA LYS A 2 18.32 25.97 15.76
C LYS A 2 18.41 24.46 16.03
N ARG A 3 17.33 23.84 16.52
CA ARG A 3 17.20 22.39 16.55
C ARG A 3 16.79 21.98 15.14
N ASN A 4 17.70 21.35 14.42
CA ASN A 4 17.44 20.85 13.08
C ASN A 4 16.70 19.53 13.27
N SER A 5 15.40 19.55 12.97
CA SER A 5 14.53 18.38 12.94
C SER A 5 15.11 17.37 11.94
N PRO A 6 15.17 16.05 12.24
CA PRO A 6 15.50 15.07 11.23
C PRO A 6 14.36 15.08 10.21
N GLY A 7 14.68 15.57 9.01
CA GLY A 7 13.80 15.52 7.86
C GLY A 7 13.41 14.07 7.58
N SER A 8 12.14 13.90 7.24
CA SER A 8 11.54 12.68 6.70
C SER A 8 12.49 12.00 5.70
N LEU A 9 12.72 10.71 5.93
CA LEU A 9 13.41 9.82 5.00
C LEU A 9 12.66 9.82 3.67
N GLU A 10 13.14 10.58 2.70
CA GLU A 10 12.79 10.38 1.30
C GLU A 10 13.41 9.03 0.88
N ALA A 11 12.57 8.00 0.81
CA ALA A 11 12.98 6.69 0.30
C ALA A 11 13.46 6.86 -1.15
N THR A 12 14.76 6.71 -1.36
CA THR A 12 15.38 6.76 -2.67
C THR A 12 14.98 5.52 -3.49
N SER A 13 14.87 5.67 -4.80
CA SER A 13 14.50 4.59 -5.74
C SER A 13 15.39 3.34 -5.65
N GLU A 14 16.58 3.48 -5.06
CA GLU A 14 17.56 2.42 -4.88
C GLU A 14 17.21 1.45 -3.75
N GLU A 15 16.61 1.92 -2.64
CA GLU A 15 16.25 1.03 -1.52
C GLU A 15 15.12 0.06 -1.89
N ASN A 16 14.13 0.49 -2.67
CA ASN A 16 13.08 -0.40 -3.18
C ASN A 16 13.67 -1.56 -4.00
N SER A 17 14.72 -1.31 -4.79
CA SER A 17 15.35 -2.36 -5.60
C SER A 17 16.00 -3.48 -4.77
N ILE A 18 16.41 -3.19 -3.53
CA ILE A 18 17.02 -4.19 -2.64
C ILE A 18 15.93 -5.05 -1.98
N TYR A 19 14.81 -4.44 -1.57
CA TYR A 19 13.68 -5.19 -0.97
C TYR A 19 12.97 -6.09 -2.00
N GLU A 20 12.85 -5.65 -3.26
CA GLU A 20 12.25 -6.45 -4.34
C GLU A 20 13.13 -7.66 -4.75
N ASN A 21 14.46 -7.55 -4.58
CA ASN A 21 15.40 -8.60 -4.97
C ASN A 21 15.76 -9.58 -3.84
N MET A 22 15.26 -9.37 -2.62
CA MET A 22 15.56 -10.22 -1.47
C MET A 22 14.46 -11.29 -1.30
N ALA A 23 14.78 -12.53 -1.68
CA ALA A 23 13.85 -13.65 -1.57
C ALA A 23 13.30 -13.79 -0.13
N GLY A 24 11.97 -13.77 0.00
CA GLY A 24 11.27 -13.91 1.28
C GLY A 24 10.78 -12.60 1.92
N MET A 25 11.10 -11.43 1.36
CA MET A 25 10.51 -10.16 1.81
C MET A 25 9.14 -9.92 1.17
N PRO A 26 8.16 -9.36 1.90
CA PRO A 26 6.88 -8.96 1.32
C PRO A 26 7.05 -7.86 0.26
N VAL A 27 6.38 -8.02 -0.88
CA VAL A 27 6.32 -7.01 -1.95
C VAL A 27 5.66 -5.74 -1.42
N ARG A 28 6.28 -4.59 -1.69
CA ARG A 28 5.76 -3.29 -1.24
C ARG A 28 4.99 -2.61 -2.36
N PHE A 29 3.71 -2.33 -2.11
CA PHE A 29 2.89 -1.54 -3.02
C PHE A 29 2.68 -0.13 -2.47
N SER A 30 2.89 0.87 -3.33
CA SER A 30 2.44 2.23 -3.01
C SER A 30 0.91 2.29 -2.97
N TYR A 31 0.35 3.21 -2.18
CA TYR A 31 -1.10 3.44 -2.16
C TYR A 31 -1.63 3.74 -3.57
N LYS A 32 -0.90 4.55 -4.36
CA LYS A 32 -1.27 4.88 -5.73
C LYS A 32 -1.32 3.63 -6.63
N ASN A 33 -0.37 2.70 -6.48
CA ASN A 33 -0.38 1.45 -7.23
C ASN A 33 -1.63 0.62 -6.89
N LEU A 34 -1.97 0.49 -5.60
CA LEU A 34 -3.17 -0.21 -5.16
C LEU A 34 -4.46 0.49 -5.62
N GLN A 35 -4.48 1.82 -5.59
CA GLN A 35 -5.60 2.62 -6.07
C GLN A 35 -5.83 2.39 -7.57
N THR A 36 -4.77 2.38 -8.39
CA THR A 36 -4.87 2.05 -9.82
C THR A 36 -5.32 0.61 -10.02
N ALA A 37 -4.69 -0.36 -9.35
CA ALA A 37 -5.00 -1.78 -9.50
C ALA A 37 -6.46 -2.11 -9.14
N THR A 38 -7.05 -1.39 -8.18
CA THR A 38 -8.44 -1.56 -7.74
C THR A 38 -9.45 -0.68 -8.47
N ASN A 39 -9.02 0.02 -9.54
CA ASN A 39 -9.82 1.02 -10.23
C ASN A 39 -10.49 1.99 -9.24
N ASN A 40 -9.65 2.67 -8.44
CA ASN A 40 -10.03 3.58 -7.38
C ASN A 40 -10.95 2.95 -6.30
N PHE A 41 -10.64 1.72 -5.88
CA PHE A 41 -11.42 0.96 -4.89
C PHE A 41 -12.92 0.84 -5.28
N SER A 42 -13.21 0.54 -6.55
CA SER A 42 -14.57 0.57 -7.08
C SER A 42 -15.40 -0.69 -6.79
N LYS A 43 -14.78 -1.88 -6.89
CA LYS A 43 -15.47 -3.17 -6.71
C LYS A 43 -15.20 -3.74 -5.32
N LYS A 44 -16.14 -3.57 -4.40
CA LYS A 44 -16.07 -4.12 -3.04
C LYS A 44 -16.39 -5.62 -3.06
N LEU A 45 -15.50 -6.42 -2.47
CA LEU A 45 -15.66 -7.86 -2.26
C LEU A 45 -16.28 -8.19 -0.90
N GLY A 46 -16.04 -7.34 0.10
CA GLY A 46 -16.58 -7.52 1.44
C GLY A 46 -16.22 -6.39 2.39
N GLN A 47 -16.75 -6.45 3.61
CA GLN A 47 -16.50 -5.47 4.67
C GLN A 47 -16.50 -6.16 6.03
N GLY A 48 -15.65 -5.70 6.94
CA GLY A 48 -15.60 -6.15 8.33
C GLY A 48 -15.20 -5.02 9.27
N GLY A 49 -14.97 -5.34 10.55
CA GLY A 49 -14.70 -4.33 11.59
C GLY A 49 -13.45 -3.47 11.38
N PHE A 50 -12.53 -3.89 10.51
CA PHE A 50 -11.30 -3.15 10.21
C PHE A 50 -11.32 -2.41 8.88
N GLY A 51 -12.42 -2.49 8.11
CA GLY A 51 -12.57 -1.80 6.82
C GLY A 51 -13.09 -2.69 5.70
N SER A 52 -12.87 -2.23 4.47
CA SER A 52 -13.44 -2.80 3.24
C SER A 52 -12.39 -3.52 2.40
N VAL A 53 -12.77 -4.62 1.76
CA VAL A 53 -11.93 -5.40 0.83
C VAL A 53 -12.40 -5.15 -0.59
N TYR A 54 -11.46 -4.88 -1.50
CA TYR A 54 -11.72 -4.54 -2.89
C TYR A 54 -10.97 -5.47 -3.85
N GLU A 55 -11.58 -5.71 -5.01
CA GLU A 55 -10.92 -6.42 -6.11
C GLU A 55 -9.90 -5.52 -6.80
N GLY A 56 -8.76 -6.09 -7.17
CA GLY A 56 -7.78 -5.43 -8.01
C GLY A 56 -7.06 -6.38 -8.95
N VAL A 57 -6.44 -5.81 -9.98
CA VAL A 57 -5.67 -6.53 -10.99
C VAL A 57 -4.36 -5.78 -11.23
N LEU A 58 -3.23 -6.46 -11.11
CA LEU A 58 -1.90 -5.91 -11.46
C LEU A 58 -1.72 -5.84 -12.99
N PRO A 59 -0.74 -5.06 -13.49
CA PRO A 59 -0.47 -4.97 -14.93
C PRO A 59 -0.13 -6.31 -15.61
N ASP A 60 0.41 -7.27 -14.86
CA ASP A 60 0.71 -8.62 -15.33
C ASP A 60 -0.52 -9.56 -15.37
N GLY A 61 -1.69 -9.06 -14.99
CA GLY A 61 -2.95 -9.82 -14.92
C GLY A 61 -3.18 -10.55 -13.60
N THR A 62 -2.25 -10.46 -12.64
CA THR A 62 -2.43 -11.07 -11.31
C THR A 62 -3.61 -10.43 -10.60
N GLN A 63 -4.58 -11.26 -10.19
CA GLN A 63 -5.73 -10.82 -9.40
C GLN A 63 -5.37 -10.75 -7.92
N LEU A 64 -5.89 -9.73 -7.22
CA LEU A 64 -5.67 -9.53 -5.80
C LEU A 64 -6.90 -8.97 -5.08
N ALA A 65 -6.90 -9.14 -3.76
CA ALA A 65 -7.85 -8.52 -2.85
C ALA A 65 -7.13 -7.47 -1.98
N VAL A 66 -7.51 -6.20 -2.09
CA VAL A 66 -6.94 -5.10 -1.30
C VAL A 66 -7.85 -4.77 -0.13
N LYS A 67 -7.38 -4.97 1.10
CA LYS A 67 -8.09 -4.51 2.31
C LYS A 67 -7.70 -3.07 2.64
N LYS A 68 -8.62 -2.14 2.42
CA LYS A 68 -8.48 -0.73 2.81
C LYS A 68 -8.96 -0.57 4.24
N LEU A 69 -8.04 -0.24 5.14
CA LEU A 69 -8.37 -0.01 6.53
C LEU A 69 -9.12 1.32 6.67
N GLU A 70 -10.26 1.27 7.36
CA GLU A 70 -11.06 2.43 7.73
C GLU A 70 -10.85 2.60 9.23
N GLY A 71 -10.33 3.76 9.65
CA GLY A 71 -9.67 3.91 10.95
C GLY A 71 -10.44 3.33 12.14
N ILE A 72 -9.72 2.59 12.98
CA ILE A 72 -10.05 2.44 14.39
C ILE A 72 -10.15 3.86 14.95
N GLY A 73 -11.36 4.29 15.31
CA GLY A 73 -11.60 5.63 15.81
C GLY A 73 -10.71 5.91 17.01
N LEU A 74 -9.75 6.83 16.85
CA LEU A 74 -9.41 7.74 17.95
C LEU A 74 -10.69 8.55 18.19
N LYS A 75 -11.51 8.09 19.14
CA LYS A 75 -12.49 8.94 19.80
C LYS A 75 -11.80 9.67 20.93
#